data_AF-A0A7J7KWG4-F1
#
_entry.id   AF-A0A7J7KWG4-F1
#
_cell.length_a   1.000
_cell.length_b   1.000
_cell.length_c   1.000
_cell.angle_alpha   90.00
_cell.angle_beta   90.00
_cell.angle_gamma   90.00
#
_symmetry.space_group_name_H-M   'P 1'
#
loop_
_entity.id
_entity.type
_entity.pdbx_description
1 polymer ?
#
loop_
_entity_poly.entity_id
_entity_poly.type
_entity_poly.pdbx_seq_one_letter_code
_entity_poly.pdbx_strand_id
1 'polypeptide(L)'
;MFVGFGWEMAWIEYDSVATIHAFKNEEVLWVLHARWKIVKTKFTCIKFSSIWREANFSADSMSKNLAILQLVRVFWGETPLSQSGGAYERVF
;
A
#
# COMPACT_ATOMS: atom_id res chain seq x y z
N MET A 1 -0.43 5.26 -14.45
CA MET A 1 -1.82 5.47 -14.89
C MET A 1 -2.59 4.21 -14.49
N PHE A 2 -3.52 4.28 -13.54
CA PHE A 2 -4.38 3.13 -13.19
C PHE A 2 -5.75 3.39 -13.79
N VAL A 3 -6.12 2.53 -14.73
CA VAL A 3 -7.38 2.54 -15.50
C VAL A 3 -8.56 2.34 -14.54
N GLY A 4 -9.60 3.17 -14.72
CA GLY A 4 -10.77 3.25 -13.85
C GLY A 4 -11.64 2.00 -13.92
N PHE A 5 -12.00 1.48 -12.76
CA PHE A 5 -12.95 0.39 -12.63
C PHE A 5 -14.41 0.86 -12.41
N GLY A 6 -14.71 2.16 -12.57
CA GLY A 6 -16.09 2.66 -12.46
C GLY A 6 -16.72 2.55 -11.06
N TRP A 7 -15.96 2.17 -10.03
CA TRP A 7 -16.46 2.13 -8.66
C TRP A 7 -16.54 3.54 -8.07
N GLU A 8 -17.74 4.00 -7.79
CA GLU A 8 -17.98 5.30 -7.16
C GLU A 8 -17.86 5.25 -5.63
N MET A 9 -17.98 4.05 -5.05
CA MET A 9 -17.95 3.84 -3.60
C MET A 9 -16.84 2.86 -3.22
N ALA A 10 -16.11 3.18 -2.16
CA ALA A 10 -15.13 2.30 -1.55
C ALA A 10 -15.58 1.90 -0.15
N TRP A 11 -15.38 0.62 0.18
CA TRP A 11 -15.50 0.10 1.53
C TRP A 11 -14.14 -0.39 2.00
N ILE A 12 -13.62 0.18 3.08
CA ILE A 12 -12.30 -0.10 3.61
C ILE A 12 -12.46 -0.83 4.94
N GLU A 13 -11.98 -2.07 5.00
CA GLU A 13 -11.93 -2.87 6.22
C GLU A 13 -10.51 -2.88 6.75
N TYR A 14 -10.34 -2.62 8.05
CA TYR A 14 -9.01 -2.64 8.67
C TYR A 14 -9.08 -3.11 10.12
N ASP A 15 -8.01 -3.72 10.61
CA ASP A 15 -7.95 -4.30 11.96
C ASP A 15 -7.53 -3.30 13.04
N SER A 16 -6.90 -2.19 12.64
CA SER A 16 -6.58 -1.09 13.57
C SER A 16 -7.68 -0.04 13.60
N VAL A 17 -8.42 -0.01 14.70
CA VAL A 17 -9.42 1.05 14.99
C VAL A 17 -8.77 2.44 14.99
N ALA A 18 -7.55 2.57 15.51
CA ALA A 18 -6.80 3.83 15.52
C ALA A 18 -6.53 4.33 14.10
N THR A 19 -6.17 3.43 13.19
CA THR A 19 -5.95 3.78 11.78
C THR A 19 -7.27 4.19 11.12
N ILE A 20 -8.35 3.45 11.34
CA ILE A 20 -9.68 3.84 10.84
C ILE A 20 -10.05 5.25 11.31
N HIS A 21 -9.84 5.54 12.60
CA HIS A 21 -10.13 6.86 13.16
C HIS A 21 -9.32 7.96 12.48
N ALA A 22 -8.01 7.76 12.33
CA ALA A 22 -7.12 8.73 11.70
C ALA A 22 -7.55 9.03 10.25
N PHE A 23 -7.89 8.01 9.46
CA PHE A 23 -8.35 8.20 8.08
C PHE A 23 -9.75 8.81 7.99
N LYS A 24 -10.65 8.48 8.91
CA LYS A 24 -12.02 9.03 8.95
C LYS A 24 -12.05 10.50 9.35
N ASN A 25 -11.14 10.92 10.23
CA ASN A 25 -11.09 12.28 10.77
C ASN A 25 -10.05 13.18 10.07
N GLU A 26 -9.42 12.71 8.99
CA GLU A 26 -8.36 13.44 8.28
C GLU A 26 -7.10 13.71 9.13
N GLU A 27 -6.90 12.94 10.20
CA GLU A 27 -5.72 12.95 11.07
C GLU A 27 -4.62 12.01 10.55
N VAL A 28 -4.56 11.85 9.22
CA VAL A 28 -3.61 10.98 8.54
C VAL A 28 -2.21 11.58 8.62
N LEU A 29 -1.20 10.75 8.89
CA LEU A 29 0.21 11.17 8.89
C LEU A 29 0.56 11.95 7.61
N TRP A 30 1.34 13.02 7.76
CA TRP A 30 1.68 13.95 6.68
C TRP A 30 2.27 13.25 5.44
N VAL A 31 3.07 12.18 5.64
CA VAL A 31 3.65 11.34 4.57
C VAL A 31 2.56 10.70 3.70
N LEU A 32 1.44 10.32 4.30
CA LEU A 32 0.34 9.64 3.61
C LEU A 32 -0.73 10.61 3.13
N HIS A 33 -0.78 11.83 3.67
CA HIS A 33 -1.83 12.81 3.41
C HIS A 33 -1.97 13.17 1.92
N ALA A 34 -0.86 13.39 1.20
CA ALA A 34 -0.92 13.66 -0.25
C ALA A 34 -1.51 12.48 -1.05
N ARG A 35 -1.14 11.26 -0.68
CA ARG A 35 -1.66 10.03 -1.32
C ARG A 35 -3.14 9.84 -0.99
N TRP A 36 -3.52 10.09 0.26
CA TRP A 36 -4.90 10.00 0.71
C TRP A 36 -5.82 10.97 -0.04
N LYS A 37 -5.40 12.23 -0.24
CA LYS A 37 -6.15 13.19 -1.05
C LYS A 37 -6.43 12.69 -2.47
N ILE A 38 -5.43 12.10 -3.12
CA ILE A 38 -5.59 11.53 -4.47
C ILE A 38 -6.55 10.33 -4.49
N VAL A 39 -6.56 9.53 -3.42
CA VAL A 39 -7.52 8.42 -3.29
C VAL A 39 -8.94 8.95 -3.15
N LYS A 40 -9.15 9.94 -2.27
CA LYS A 40 -10.48 10.54 -2.07
C LYS A 40 -11.06 11.18 -3.34
N THR A 41 -10.24 11.76 -4.21
CA THR A 41 -10.76 12.33 -5.48
C THR A 41 -11.29 11.27 -6.44
N LYS A 42 -11.04 9.98 -6.19
CA LYS A 42 -11.48 8.87 -7.05
C LYS A 42 -12.79 8.24 -6.61
N PHE A 43 -13.26 8.53 -5.40
CA PHE A 43 -14.46 7.91 -4.83
C PHE A 43 -15.40 8.99 -4.30
N THR A 44 -16.68 8.87 -4.66
CA THR A 44 -17.73 9.76 -4.16
C THR A 44 -18.04 9.48 -2.68
N CYS A 45 -17.90 8.22 -2.26
CA CYS A 45 -18.10 7.82 -0.87
C CYS A 45 -17.05 6.78 -0.45
N ILE A 46 -16.47 6.97 0.74
CA ILE A 46 -15.60 5.97 1.37
C ILE A 46 -16.18 5.64 2.74
N LYS A 47 -16.44 4.35 2.98
CA LYS A 47 -16.88 3.82 4.27
C LYS A 47 -15.77 3.01 4.92
N PHE A 48 -15.77 2.99 6.25
CA PHE A 48 -14.80 2.23 7.04
C PHE A 48 -15.53 1.27 7.98
N SER A 49 -15.01 0.04 8.09
CA SER A 49 -15.39 -0.95 9.11
C SER A 49 -14.14 -1.53 9.77
N SER A 50 -14.28 -1.95 11.03
CA SER A 50 -13.23 -2.72 11.71
C SER A 50 -13.44 -4.20 11.45
N ILE A 51 -12.37 -4.93 11.16
CA ILE A 51 -12.37 -6.38 11.02
C ILE A 51 -11.39 -7.00 12.00
N TRP A 52 -11.69 -8.20 12.50
CA TRP A 52 -10.73 -8.95 13.32
C TRP A 52 -9.53 -9.38 12.48
N ARG A 53 -8.33 -9.33 13.07
CA ARG A 53 -7.08 -9.70 12.39
C ARG A 53 -7.14 -11.09 11.75
N GLU A 54 -7.78 -12.04 12.44
CA GLU A 54 -7.95 -13.43 11.97
C GLU A 54 -8.79 -13.52 10.68
N ALA A 55 -9.75 -12.61 10.51
CA ALA A 55 -10.58 -12.53 9.30
C ALA A 55 -9.92 -11.69 8.19
N ASN A 56 -8.88 -10.92 8.49
CA ASN A 56 -8.11 -10.13 7.53
C ASN A 56 -6.89 -10.87 6.94
N PHE A 57 -6.93 -12.21 6.92
CA PHE A 57 -5.80 -13.06 6.51
C PHE A 57 -5.25 -12.70 5.12
N SER A 58 -6.13 -12.39 4.16
CA SER A 58 -5.74 -12.02 2.80
C SER A 58 -4.90 -10.74 2.78
N ALA A 59 -5.32 -9.68 3.49
CA ALA A 59 -4.57 -8.44 3.52
C ALA A 59 -3.25 -8.57 4.31
N ASP A 60 -3.25 -9.36 5.39
CA ASP A 60 -2.04 -9.66 6.16
C ASP A 60 -1.02 -10.47 5.35
N SER A 61 -1.49 -11.45 4.56
CA SER A 61 -0.65 -12.21 3.65
C SER A 61 -0.07 -11.31 2.54
N MET A 62 -0.91 -10.47 1.94
CA MET A 62 -0.47 -9.51 0.92
C MET A 62 0.53 -8.49 1.46
N SER A 63 0.30 -7.94 2.66
CA SER A 63 1.20 -6.95 3.24
C SER A 63 2.56 -7.54 3.57
N LYS A 64 2.62 -8.77 4.08
CA LYS A 64 3.87 -9.51 4.30
C LYS A 64 4.60 -9.77 2.98
N ASN A 65 3.90 -10.25 1.96
CA ASN A 65 4.51 -10.54 0.66
C ASN A 65 5.04 -9.27 -0.01
N LEU A 66 4.28 -8.16 0.03
CA LEU A 66 4.74 -6.89 -0.51
C LEU A 66 5.89 -6.29 0.30
N ALA A 67 5.87 -6.43 1.63
CA ALA A 67 6.99 -6.01 2.47
C ALA A 67 8.26 -6.80 2.14
N ILE A 68 8.14 -8.11 1.93
CA ILE A 68 9.25 -8.96 1.47
C ILE A 68 9.76 -8.49 0.11
N LEU A 69 8.88 -8.25 -0.88
CA LEU A 69 9.28 -7.75 -2.20
C LEU A 69 9.96 -6.37 -2.14
N GLN A 70 9.47 -5.48 -1.27
CA GLN A 70 10.08 -4.17 -1.08
C GLN A 70 11.44 -4.27 -0.40
N LEU A 71 11.58 -5.14 0.62
CA LEU A 71 12.88 -5.42 1.26
C LEU A 71 13.86 -6.02 0.26
N VAL A 72 13.44 -7.01 -0.51
CA VAL A 72 14.21 -7.60 -1.62
C VAL A 72 14.67 -6.49 -2.57
N ARG A 73 13.77 -5.62 -3.04
CA ARG A 73 14.15 -4.49 -3.92
C ARG A 73 15.17 -3.55 -3.27
N VAL A 74 15.09 -3.31 -1.97
CA VAL A 74 16.09 -2.51 -1.23
C VAL A 74 17.44 -3.23 -1.19
N PHE A 75 17.47 -4.53 -0.90
CA PHE A 75 18.71 -5.32 -0.90
C PHE A 75 19.35 -5.46 -2.29
N TRP A 76 18.55 -5.55 -3.36
CA TRP A 76 19.07 -5.64 -4.73
C TRP A 76 19.31 -4.28 -5.40
N GLY A 77 18.77 -3.20 -4.84
CA GLY A 77 18.77 -1.85 -5.43
C GLY A 77 19.86 -0.90 -4.91
N GLU A 78 20.57 -1.24 -3.84
CA GLU A 78 21.67 -0.44 -3.31
C GLU A 78 22.89 -1.32 -2.99
N THR A 79 23.76 -1.50 -3.98
CA THR A 79 25.17 -1.75 -3.72
C THR A 79 25.92 -0.43 -3.89
N PRO A 80 26.66 0.07 -2.87
CA PRO A 80 27.65 1.10 -3.09
C PRO A 80 28.79 0.51 -3.93
N LEU A 81 29.02 1.13 -5.09
CA LEU A 81 30.06 0.88 -6.09
C LEU A 81 31.29 0.07 -5.64
N SER A 82 31.57 -1.04 -6.33
CA SER A 82 32.92 -1.30 -6.89
C SER A 82 32.92 -2.46 -7.91
N GLN A 83 33.01 -2.06 -9.18
CA GLN A 83 33.81 -2.64 -10.26
C GLN A 83 33.58 -4.07 -10.81
N SER A 84 33.49 -4.05 -12.15
CA SER A 84 33.84 -5.09 -13.13
C SER A 84 32.71 -5.97 -13.67
N GLY A 85 32.28 -5.60 -14.89
CA GLY A 85 32.23 -6.47 -16.06
C GLY A 85 31.37 -7.74 -16.00
N GLY A 86 30.27 -7.73 -16.76
CA GLY A 86 29.64 -8.96 -17.22
C GLY A 86 28.15 -8.82 -17.43
N ALA A 87 27.71 -8.86 -18.69
CA ALA A 87 26.32 -8.77 -19.11
C ALA A 87 25.50 -9.96 -18.63
N TYR A 88 24.35 -9.73 -17.98
CA TYR A 88 23.17 -10.59 -18.16
C TYR A 88 21.88 -9.91 -17.71
N GLU A 89 20.91 -10.00 -18.61
CA GLU A 89 19.49 -9.77 -18.44
C GLU A 89 18.87 -10.86 -17.53
N ARG A 90 17.88 -10.50 -16.71
CA ARG A 90 16.78 -11.42 -16.43
C ARG A 90 15.48 -10.69 -16.10
N VAL A 91 14.55 -10.88 -17.03
CA VAL A 91 13.10 -10.74 -16.94
C VAL A 91 12.55 -11.41 -15.67
N PHE A 92 11.83 -10.64 -14.84
CA PHE A 92 10.45 -10.82 -14.35
C PHE A 92 10.17 -9.77 -13.26
#